data_AF-A0A7C4SNP9-F1
#
_entry.id   AF-A0A7C4SNP9-F1
#
_cell.length_a   1.000
_cell.length_b   1.000
_cell.length_c   1.000
_cell.angle_alpha   90.00
_cell.angle_beta   90.00
_cell.angle_gamma   90.00
#
_symmetry.space_group_name_H-M   'P 1'
#
loop_
_entity.id
_entity.type
_entity.pdbx_description
1 polymer ?
#
loop_
_entity_poly.entity_id
_entity_poly.type
_entity_poly.pdbx_seq_one_letter_code
_entity_poly.pdbx_strand_id
1 'polypeptide(L)'
;MPTVRGLWGSGPFRVDEAIRRWQNGGALSSRFRGGRIVPSPIAHSVVPALGFLWLRRDLKTASFWKQTLFLVGGVALAVLPDADFLPGFVLGDPVRYHRGATHSLLVCLVAALALSPFFRAGLPEIRRGAVTVFCVFCVCSHPLLDCLAADVSEPYGIALFWPLSEKRFLSPISLFPPVHRLPGPAWTFVTSLANMANVRGWVVEVLFSATALLAGVALYRRSDRIFLLASAAGSLFCLALYWLLQMG
;
A
#
# COMPACT_ATOMS: atom_id res chain seq x y z
N MET A 1 16.32 -29.96 -9.06
CA MET A 1 15.22 -29.18 -8.47
C MET A 1 14.69 -29.94 -7.26
N PRO A 2 14.74 -29.42 -6.02
CA PRO A 2 14.20 -30.16 -4.89
C PRO A 2 12.70 -29.91 -4.76
N THR A 3 11.94 -31.00 -4.82
CA THR A 3 10.51 -31.11 -4.56
C THR A 3 10.25 -31.08 -3.06
N VAL A 4 9.45 -30.13 -2.58
CA VAL A 4 8.97 -30.09 -1.19
C VAL A 4 7.76 -31.04 -1.09
N ARG A 5 7.90 -32.15 -0.34
CA ARG A 5 6.78 -33.01 0.07
C ARG A 5 6.19 -32.48 1.36
N GLY A 6 4.94 -32.02 1.32
CA GLY A 6 4.12 -31.78 2.51
C GLY A 6 3.49 -33.09 2.98
N LEU A 7 3.73 -33.45 4.24
CA LEU A 7 2.86 -34.35 5.01
C LEU A 7 1.52 -33.63 5.22
N TRP A 8 0.41 -34.36 5.14
CA TRP A 8 -1.00 -33.92 5.11
C TRP A 8 -1.59 -33.70 3.71
N GLY A 9 -2.54 -34.58 3.38
CA GLY A 9 -3.16 -34.72 2.06
C GLY A 9 -4.15 -33.61 1.70
N SER A 10 -3.61 -32.49 1.26
CA SER A 10 -4.26 -31.57 0.32
C SER A 10 -3.17 -31.08 -0.64
N GLY A 11 -3.42 -31.23 -1.95
CA GLY A 11 -2.44 -30.91 -2.98
C GLY A 11 -1.92 -29.47 -2.88
N PRO A 12 -0.76 -29.16 -3.48
CA PRO A 12 -0.19 -27.82 -3.40
C PRO A 12 -1.21 -26.81 -3.92
N PHE A 13 -1.59 -25.84 -3.09
CA PHE A 13 -2.36 -24.67 -3.50
C PHE A 13 -1.50 -23.89 -4.49
N ARG A 14 -1.63 -24.21 -5.77
CA ARG A 14 -0.82 -23.63 -6.85
C ARG A 14 -1.37 -22.24 -7.13
N VAL A 15 -0.56 -21.23 -6.86
CA VAL A 15 -0.80 -19.82 -7.23
C VAL A 15 -1.23 -19.71 -8.70
N ASP A 16 -0.71 -20.58 -9.57
CA ASP A 16 -1.09 -20.72 -10.98
C ASP A 16 -2.59 -20.94 -11.20
N GLU A 17 -3.29 -21.63 -10.31
CA GLU A 17 -4.72 -21.94 -10.46
C GLU A 17 -5.59 -20.74 -10.08
N ALA A 18 -5.20 -19.98 -9.05
CA ALA A 18 -5.85 -18.72 -8.68
C ALA A 18 -5.65 -17.65 -9.78
N ILE A 19 -4.44 -17.56 -10.34
CA ILE A 19 -4.12 -16.72 -11.49
C ILE A 19 -4.96 -17.12 -12.72
N ARG A 20 -5.07 -18.42 -13.02
CA ARG A 20 -5.88 -18.91 -14.14
C ARG A 20 -7.36 -18.62 -13.98
N ARG A 21 -7.90 -18.76 -12.77
CA ARG A 21 -9.31 -18.43 -12.48
C ARG A 21 -9.58 -16.93 -12.69
N TRP A 22 -8.64 -16.07 -12.33
CA TRP A 22 -8.75 -14.63 -12.56
C TRP A 22 -8.57 -14.25 -14.05
N GLN A 23 -7.60 -14.85 -14.75
CA GLN A 23 -7.35 -14.65 -16.18
C GLN A 23 -8.51 -15.11 -17.08
N ASN A 24 -9.22 -16.17 -16.69
CA ASN A 24 -10.34 -16.71 -17.47
C ASN A 24 -11.66 -15.96 -17.23
N GLY A 25 -11.78 -15.17 -16.17
CA GLY A 25 -12.97 -14.37 -15.85
C GLY A 25 -12.98 -12.95 -16.40
N GLY A 26 -11.80 -12.39 -16.72
CA GLY A 26 -11.66 -11.07 -17.31
C GLY A 26 -11.10 -11.15 -18.73
N ALA A 27 -11.90 -10.79 -19.73
CA ALA A 27 -11.45 -10.67 -21.11
C ALA A 27 -10.36 -9.58 -21.25
N LEU A 28 -9.10 -9.94 -20.97
CA LEU A 28 -7.95 -9.06 -21.14
C LEU A 28 -7.61 -8.97 -22.63
N SER A 29 -7.86 -7.79 -23.22
CA SER A 29 -7.41 -7.47 -24.57
C SER A 29 -5.89 -7.68 -24.70
N SER A 30 -5.47 -8.21 -25.85
CA SER A 30 -4.08 -8.55 -26.20
C SER A 30 -3.07 -7.38 -26.12
N ARG A 31 -3.52 -6.16 -25.85
CA ARG A 31 -2.71 -4.93 -25.72
C ARG A 31 -1.95 -4.78 -24.40
N PHE A 32 -2.18 -5.64 -23.41
CA PHE A 32 -1.59 -5.50 -22.06
C PHE A 32 -0.56 -6.57 -21.69
N ARG A 33 -0.10 -7.38 -22.66
CA ARG A 33 0.99 -8.35 -22.46
C ARG A 33 2.32 -7.59 -22.28
N GLY A 34 2.62 -7.13 -21.07
CA GLY A 34 3.87 -6.41 -20.74
C GLY A 34 3.73 -5.29 -19.71
N GLY A 35 2.52 -4.98 -19.23
CA GLY A 35 2.34 -4.03 -18.14
C GLY A 35 2.91 -4.59 -16.83
N ARG A 36 3.61 -3.76 -16.06
CA ARG A 36 4.05 -4.07 -14.69
C ARG A 36 3.03 -3.54 -13.70
N ILE A 37 2.65 -4.34 -12.70
CA ILE A 37 1.43 -4.12 -11.92
C ILE A 37 1.72 -3.89 -10.46
N VAL A 38 1.24 -2.78 -9.90
CA VAL A 38 1.60 -2.25 -8.56
C VAL A 38 0.44 -1.47 -7.95
N PRO A 39 0.08 -1.71 -6.68
CA PRO A 39 -1.04 -1.02 -6.04
C PRO A 39 -0.83 0.50 -6.09
N SER A 40 -1.92 1.24 -6.21
CA SER A 40 -1.85 2.68 -6.33
C SER A 40 -1.50 3.30 -4.96
N PRO A 41 -0.96 4.54 -4.93
CA PRO A 41 -0.59 5.22 -3.68
C PRO A 41 -1.77 5.45 -2.72
N ILE A 42 -3.02 5.23 -3.16
CA ILE A 42 -4.24 5.47 -2.37
C ILE A 42 -4.26 4.58 -1.13
N ALA A 43 -4.07 3.28 -1.28
CA ALA A 43 -4.10 2.35 -0.14
C ALA A 43 -3.03 2.68 0.92
N HIS A 44 -1.86 3.16 0.50
CA HIS A 44 -0.76 3.50 1.40
C HIS A 44 -1.05 4.77 2.23
N SER A 45 -1.86 5.69 1.71
CA SER A 45 -2.23 6.93 2.40
C SER A 45 -3.07 6.71 3.67
N VAL A 46 -3.70 5.54 3.82
CA VAL A 46 -4.53 5.26 5.00
C VAL A 46 -3.71 5.12 6.29
N VAL A 47 -2.49 4.62 6.19
CA VAL A 47 -1.60 4.40 7.34
C VAL A 47 -1.23 5.73 8.02
N PRO A 48 -0.72 6.76 7.31
CA PRO A 48 -0.47 8.05 7.93
C PRO A 48 -1.75 8.74 8.40
N ALA A 49 -2.91 8.53 7.76
CA ALA A 49 -4.18 9.07 8.24
C ALA A 49 -4.60 8.46 9.58
N LEU A 50 -4.45 7.14 9.77
CA LEU A 50 -4.70 6.46 11.03
C LEU A 50 -3.69 6.87 12.12
N GLY A 51 -2.41 6.96 11.76
CA GLY A 51 -1.37 7.46 12.64
C GLY A 51 -1.61 8.91 13.07
N PHE A 52 -2.13 9.75 12.17
CA PHE A 52 -2.57 11.11 12.48
C PHE A 52 -3.70 11.09 13.51
N LEU A 53 -4.74 10.28 13.32
CA LEU A 53 -5.84 10.15 14.30
C LEU A 53 -5.33 9.71 15.68
N TRP A 54 -4.38 8.77 15.72
CA TRP A 54 -3.75 8.30 16.95
C TRP A 54 -3.01 9.44 17.68
N LEU A 55 -2.25 10.25 16.95
CA LEU A 55 -1.47 11.37 17.51
C LEU A 55 -2.23 12.69 17.60
N ARG A 56 -3.47 12.73 17.13
CA ARG A 56 -4.26 13.96 17.05
C ARG A 56 -4.46 14.63 18.40
N ARG A 57 -4.45 13.87 19.49
CA ARG A 57 -4.58 14.40 20.86
C ARG A 57 -3.35 15.20 21.28
N ASP A 58 -2.16 14.74 20.90
CA ASP A 58 -0.89 15.39 21.19
C ASP A 58 -0.69 16.62 20.28
N LEU A 59 -1.29 16.60 19.09
CA LEU A 59 -1.26 17.68 18.12
C LEU A 59 -2.29 18.79 18.35
N LYS A 60 -3.14 18.71 19.39
CA LYS A 60 -4.24 19.67 19.61
C LYS A 60 -3.77 21.12 19.76
N THR A 61 -2.58 21.32 20.31
CA THR A 61 -1.96 22.65 20.50
C THR A 61 -1.18 23.12 19.27
N ALA A 62 -0.88 22.22 18.33
CA ALA A 62 -0.19 22.57 17.09
C ALA A 62 -1.16 23.31 16.15
N SER A 63 -0.63 24.29 15.41
CA SER A 63 -1.42 25.05 14.43
C SER A 63 -1.98 24.13 13.33
N PHE A 64 -3.04 24.58 12.67
CA PHE A 64 -3.61 23.87 11.52
C PHE A 64 -2.56 23.52 10.47
N TRP A 65 -1.67 24.45 10.14
CA TRP A 65 -0.58 24.22 9.18
C TRP A 65 0.40 23.13 9.62
N LYS A 66 0.77 23.09 10.91
CA LYS A 66 1.62 22.01 11.44
C LYS A 66 0.93 20.65 11.34
N GLN A 67 -0.37 20.59 11.64
CA GLN A 67 -1.16 19.36 11.50
C GLN A 67 -1.25 18.91 10.04
N THR A 68 -1.48 19.83 9.12
CA THR A 68 -1.51 19.55 7.68
C THR A 68 -0.15 19.07 7.16
N LEU A 69 0.94 19.75 7.53
CA LEU A 69 2.30 19.35 7.16
C LEU A 69 2.67 17.98 7.73
N PHE A 70 2.23 17.68 8.95
CA PHE A 70 2.42 16.35 9.54
C PHE A 70 1.70 15.27 8.74
N LEU A 71 0.45 15.50 8.36
CA LEU A 71 -0.33 14.54 7.57
C LEU A 71 0.29 14.35 6.18
N VAL A 72 0.58 15.43 5.46
CA VAL A 72 1.19 15.40 4.12
C VAL A 72 2.56 14.74 4.17
N GLY A 73 3.39 15.08 5.16
CA GLY A 73 4.69 14.45 5.34
C GLY A 73 4.59 12.97 5.71
N GLY A 74 3.56 12.56 6.46
CA GLY A 74 3.26 11.15 6.69
C GLY A 74 2.90 10.40 5.42
N VAL A 75 2.09 11.01 4.54
CA VAL A 75 1.78 10.47 3.20
C VAL A 75 3.06 10.36 2.37
N ALA A 76 3.92 11.36 2.39
CA ALA A 76 5.21 11.32 1.70
C ALA A 76 6.11 10.19 2.20
N LEU A 77 6.15 9.95 3.52
CA LEU A 77 6.86 8.80 4.09
C LEU A 77 6.25 7.46 3.64
N ALA A 78 4.92 7.37 3.58
CA ALA A 78 4.22 6.16 3.19
C ALA A 78 4.40 5.79 1.71
N VAL A 79 4.79 6.73 0.85
CA VAL A 79 5.14 6.49 -0.57
C VAL A 79 6.64 6.61 -0.83
N LEU A 80 7.46 6.75 0.20
CA LEU A 80 8.91 6.92 0.04
C LEU A 80 9.59 5.74 -0.69
N PRO A 81 9.20 4.46 -0.48
CA PRO A 81 9.80 3.36 -1.22
C PRO A 81 9.60 3.44 -2.74
N ASP A 82 8.49 4.00 -3.19
CA ASP A 82 8.20 4.29 -4.61
C ASP A 82 9.10 5.38 -5.21
N ALA A 83 9.93 6.06 -4.42
CA ALA A 83 10.94 6.97 -4.98
C ALA A 83 11.95 6.24 -5.90
N ASP A 84 11.98 4.90 -5.89
CA ASP A 84 12.73 4.09 -6.85
C ASP A 84 12.25 4.21 -8.32
N PHE A 85 11.07 4.77 -8.57
CA PHE A 85 10.64 5.16 -9.92
C PHE A 85 11.49 6.31 -10.49
N LEU A 86 12.03 7.20 -9.65
CA LEU A 86 12.78 8.40 -10.09
C LEU A 86 13.99 8.08 -10.98
N PRO A 87 14.94 7.20 -10.59
CA PRO A 87 16.03 6.81 -11.48
C PRO A 87 15.52 6.13 -12.76
N GLY A 88 14.41 5.39 -12.67
CA GLY A 88 13.77 4.80 -13.84
C GLY A 88 13.25 5.84 -14.84
N PHE A 89 12.62 6.92 -14.35
CA PHE A 89 12.16 8.02 -15.19
C PHE A 89 13.32 8.71 -15.93
N VAL A 90 14.45 8.92 -15.26
CA VAL A 90 15.65 9.51 -15.87
C VAL A 90 16.22 8.62 -16.98
N LEU A 91 16.13 7.29 -16.81
CA LEU A 91 16.65 6.31 -17.77
C LEU A 91 15.64 5.86 -18.84
N GLY A 92 14.41 6.41 -18.84
CA GLY A 92 13.37 6.06 -19.81
C GLY A 92 12.65 4.73 -19.54
N ASP A 93 12.88 4.10 -18.40
CA ASP A 93 12.17 2.91 -17.93
C ASP A 93 11.80 3.06 -16.44
N PRO A 94 10.65 3.71 -16.14
CA PRO A 94 10.23 4.02 -14.78
C PRO A 94 10.17 2.80 -13.88
N VAL A 95 9.76 1.65 -14.42
CA VAL A 95 9.47 0.45 -13.62
C VAL A 95 10.70 -0.45 -13.44
N ARG A 96 11.87 -0.02 -13.92
CA ARG A 96 13.10 -0.83 -13.93
C ARG A 96 13.55 -1.28 -12.54
N TYR A 97 13.59 -0.36 -11.58
CA TYR A 97 14.15 -0.58 -10.24
C TYR A 97 13.10 -0.87 -9.17
N HIS A 98 11.84 -0.76 -9.57
CA HIS A 98 10.72 -0.81 -8.65
C HIS A 98 10.59 -2.20 -7.98
N ARG A 99 10.20 -2.23 -6.69
CA ARG A 99 10.13 -3.43 -5.82
C ARG A 99 11.47 -4.11 -5.52
N GLY A 100 12.57 -3.39 -5.72
CA GLY A 100 13.91 -3.82 -5.36
C GLY A 100 14.23 -3.56 -3.88
N ALA A 101 15.46 -3.12 -3.62
CA ALA A 101 15.99 -2.88 -2.26
C ALA A 101 15.16 -1.89 -1.43
N THR A 102 14.58 -0.87 -2.07
CA THR A 102 13.73 0.17 -1.45
C THR A 102 12.50 -0.39 -0.74
N HIS A 103 11.98 -1.53 -1.22
CA HIS A 103 10.83 -2.21 -0.65
C HIS A 103 11.21 -3.31 0.36
N SER A 104 12.48 -3.35 0.79
CA SER A 104 12.88 -4.23 1.89
C SER A 104 12.51 -3.62 3.24
N LEU A 105 12.09 -4.47 4.19
CA LEU A 105 11.76 -4.02 5.55
C LEU A 105 12.97 -3.41 6.25
N LEU A 106 14.17 -3.92 5.99
CA LEU A 106 15.40 -3.38 6.58
C LEU A 106 15.69 -1.97 6.08
N VAL A 107 15.66 -1.74 4.76
CA VAL A 107 15.88 -0.41 4.18
C VAL A 107 14.77 0.56 4.62
N CYS A 108 13.52 0.13 4.61
CA CYS A 108 12.38 0.91 5.11
C CYS A 108 12.56 1.31 6.58
N LEU A 109 12.98 0.37 7.44
CA LEU A 109 13.22 0.62 8.86
C LEU A 109 14.35 1.63 9.06
N VAL A 110 15.48 1.45 8.37
CA VAL A 110 16.62 2.37 8.45
C VAL A 110 16.21 3.77 7.98
N ALA A 111 15.50 3.88 6.85
CA ALA A 111 14.99 5.15 6.34
C ALA A 111 14.04 5.82 7.34
N ALA A 112 13.10 5.07 7.93
CA ALA A 112 12.19 5.60 8.94
C ALA A 112 12.90 6.13 10.18
N LEU A 113 13.91 5.39 10.68
CA LEU A 113 14.71 5.80 11.84
C LEU A 113 15.57 7.02 11.53
N ALA A 114 16.15 7.09 10.33
CA ALA A 114 16.96 8.22 9.88
C ALA A 114 16.13 9.50 9.67
N LEU A 115 14.89 9.37 9.18
CA LEU A 115 14.00 10.51 8.90
C LEU A 115 13.22 10.98 10.14
N SER A 116 13.03 10.11 11.13
CA SER A 116 12.25 10.43 12.34
C SER A 116 12.72 11.70 13.09
N PRO A 117 14.03 11.98 13.28
CA PRO A 117 14.49 13.21 13.92
C PRO A 117 14.10 14.48 13.15
N PHE A 118 14.22 14.46 11.82
CA PHE A 118 13.84 15.59 10.95
C PHE A 118 12.33 15.81 10.99
N PHE A 119 11.56 14.72 10.96
CA PHE A 119 10.11 14.77 11.06
C PHE A 119 9.65 15.33 12.41
N ARG A 120 10.35 14.97 13.50
CA ARG A 120 10.09 15.49 14.85
C ARG A 120 10.47 16.96 15.00
N ALA A 121 11.49 17.45 14.29
CA ALA A 121 11.94 18.84 14.44
C ALA A 121 10.81 19.85 14.15
N GLY A 122 9.87 19.52 13.27
CA GLY A 122 8.68 20.33 13.00
C GLY A 122 7.57 20.22 14.05
N LEU A 123 7.64 19.24 14.95
CA LEU A 123 6.58 18.86 15.90
C LEU A 123 7.16 18.47 17.28
N PRO A 124 7.83 19.41 17.98
CA PRO A 124 8.40 19.14 19.29
C PRO A 124 7.35 18.76 20.35
N GLU A 125 6.07 19.05 20.10
CA GLU A 125 4.94 18.77 20.98
C GLU A 125 4.70 17.25 21.14
N ILE A 126 5.05 16.43 20.15
CA ILE A 126 4.88 14.97 20.20
C ILE A 126 6.12 14.31 20.81
N ARG A 127 5.92 13.31 21.68
CA ARG A 127 7.03 12.53 22.24
C ARG A 127 7.86 11.87 21.14
N ARG A 128 9.19 11.89 21.29
CA ARG A 128 10.14 11.31 20.31
C ARG A 128 9.75 9.91 19.87
N GLY A 129 9.49 9.02 20.83
CA GLY A 129 9.15 7.62 20.53
C GLY A 129 7.88 7.47 19.69
N ALA A 130 6.87 8.34 19.88
CA ALA A 130 5.63 8.27 19.11
C ALA A 130 5.85 8.72 17.66
N VAL A 131 6.67 9.77 17.44
CA VAL A 131 7.06 10.18 16.08
C VAL A 131 7.86 9.07 15.40
N THR A 132 8.80 8.44 16.10
CA THR A 132 9.57 7.32 15.55
C THR A 132 8.68 6.15 15.16
N VAL A 133 7.77 5.74 16.05
CA VAL A 133 6.79 4.68 15.76
C VAL A 133 5.93 5.05 14.57
N PHE A 134 5.42 6.28 14.50
CA PHE A 134 4.66 6.78 13.35
C PHE A 134 5.44 6.67 12.04
N CYS A 135 6.69 7.14 11.99
CA CYS A 135 7.53 7.04 10.79
C CYS A 135 7.76 5.59 10.38
N VAL A 136 8.06 4.70 11.34
CA VAL A 136 8.25 3.27 11.07
C VAL A 136 6.99 2.65 10.48
N PHE A 137 5.80 2.92 11.05
CA PHE A 137 4.55 2.44 10.48
C PHE A 137 4.31 2.98 9.07
N CYS A 138 4.54 4.28 8.84
CA CYS A 138 4.34 4.87 7.51
C CYS A 138 5.21 4.17 6.46
N VAL A 139 6.53 4.14 6.65
CA VAL A 139 7.45 3.60 5.63
C VAL A 139 7.36 2.08 5.53
N CYS A 140 7.35 1.34 6.64
CA CYS A 140 7.34 -0.12 6.60
C CYS A 140 5.98 -0.71 6.20
N SER A 141 4.88 0.03 6.32
CA SER A 141 3.58 -0.45 5.83
C SER A 141 3.54 -0.58 4.32
N HIS A 142 4.35 0.20 3.59
CA HIS A 142 4.36 0.23 2.15
C HIS A 142 4.67 -1.14 1.53
N PRO A 143 5.85 -1.76 1.78
CA PRO A 143 6.14 -3.08 1.20
C PRO A 143 5.22 -4.20 1.73
N LEU A 144 4.62 -4.03 2.91
CA LEU A 144 3.65 -4.99 3.44
C LEU A 144 2.31 -4.92 2.68
N LEU A 145 1.84 -3.72 2.37
CA LEU A 145 0.63 -3.52 1.57
C LEU A 145 0.85 -3.96 0.12
N ASP A 146 2.03 -3.74 -0.43
CA ASP A 146 2.38 -4.25 -1.75
C ASP A 146 2.41 -5.78 -1.80
N CYS A 147 2.85 -6.45 -0.73
CA CYS A 147 2.79 -7.92 -0.64
C CYS A 147 1.34 -8.44 -0.70
N LEU A 148 0.37 -7.61 -0.34
CA LEU A 148 -1.07 -7.92 -0.36
C LEU A 148 -1.74 -7.46 -1.67
N ALA A 149 -1.00 -6.88 -2.61
CA ALA A 149 -1.52 -6.55 -3.92
C ALA A 149 -1.38 -7.74 -4.87
N ALA A 150 -2.35 -7.90 -5.78
CA ALA A 150 -2.24 -8.88 -6.84
C ALA A 150 -1.09 -8.49 -7.77
N ASP A 151 -0.16 -9.41 -7.96
CA ASP A 151 0.97 -9.23 -8.86
C ASP A 151 0.87 -10.22 -10.02
N VAL A 152 0.82 -9.70 -11.23
CA VAL A 152 0.72 -10.50 -12.47
C VAL A 152 1.90 -10.25 -13.40
N SER A 153 2.93 -9.53 -12.93
CA SER A 153 4.06 -9.11 -13.74
C SER A 153 5.37 -9.59 -13.15
N GLU A 154 6.23 -10.11 -14.01
CA GLU A 154 7.57 -10.49 -13.59
C GLU A 154 8.47 -9.27 -13.34
N PRO A 155 9.39 -9.35 -12.35
CA PRO A 155 9.51 -10.41 -11.34
C PRO A 155 8.42 -10.33 -10.25
N TYR A 156 7.74 -11.46 -9.99
CA TYR A 156 6.62 -11.53 -9.04
C TYR A 156 7.04 -11.27 -7.59
N GLY A 157 6.26 -10.46 -6.90
CA GLY A 157 6.42 -10.13 -5.48
C GLY A 157 7.57 -9.16 -5.20
N ILE A 158 7.89 -9.04 -3.92
CA ILE A 158 8.78 -8.00 -3.38
C ILE A 158 9.97 -8.60 -2.66
N ALA A 159 11.13 -7.98 -2.79
CA ALA A 159 12.35 -8.34 -2.06
C ALA A 159 12.30 -7.93 -0.57
N LEU A 160 11.31 -8.45 0.18
CA LEU A 160 10.95 -8.00 1.53
C LEU A 160 12.09 -8.10 2.55
N PHE A 161 12.94 -9.12 2.44
CA PHE A 161 14.07 -9.38 3.35
C PHE A 161 15.43 -9.10 2.71
N TRP A 162 15.50 -8.35 1.61
CA TRP A 162 16.78 -7.89 1.08
C TRP A 162 17.49 -7.02 2.13
N PRO A 163 18.83 -7.08 2.28
CA PRO A 163 19.81 -7.90 1.54
C PRO A 163 20.03 -9.29 2.13
N LEU A 164 19.30 -9.68 3.19
CA LEU A 164 19.46 -10.98 3.84
C LEU A 164 18.99 -12.14 2.94
N SER A 165 18.09 -11.87 2.01
CA SER A 165 17.55 -12.85 1.06
C SER A 165 17.11 -12.18 -0.23
N GLU A 166 17.42 -12.83 -1.36
CA GLU A 166 16.94 -12.45 -2.70
C GLU A 166 15.53 -13.01 -3.02
N LYS A 167 14.95 -13.81 -2.10
CA LYS A 167 13.59 -14.34 -2.28
C LYS A 167 12.57 -13.22 -2.30
N ARG A 168 11.66 -13.28 -3.28
CA ARG A 168 10.52 -12.39 -3.38
C ARG A 168 9.29 -12.98 -2.71
N PHE A 169 8.53 -12.11 -2.06
CA PHE A 169 7.34 -12.47 -1.28
C PHE A 169 6.11 -11.87 -1.93
N LEU A 170 5.05 -12.67 -1.99
CA LEU A 170 3.72 -12.32 -2.44
C LEU A 170 2.73 -13.08 -1.56
N SER A 171 1.70 -12.39 -1.08
CA SER A 171 0.66 -13.01 -0.27
C SER A 171 -0.22 -13.92 -1.12
N PRO A 172 -0.65 -15.10 -0.60
CA PRO A 172 -1.66 -15.92 -1.27
C PRO A 172 -3.05 -15.26 -1.25
N ILE A 173 -3.26 -14.27 -0.37
CA ILE A 173 -4.47 -13.46 -0.27
C ILE A 173 -4.16 -12.08 -0.83
N SER A 174 -4.88 -11.68 -1.88
CA SER A 174 -4.80 -10.34 -2.43
C SER A 174 -5.93 -9.45 -1.90
N LEU A 175 -5.58 -8.30 -1.34
CA LEU A 175 -6.51 -7.26 -0.93
C LEU A 175 -6.75 -6.22 -2.03
N PHE A 176 -5.80 -6.07 -2.96
CA PHE A 176 -5.83 -5.03 -3.98
C PHE A 176 -5.76 -5.62 -5.39
N PRO A 177 -6.70 -5.27 -6.28
CA PRO A 177 -6.65 -5.68 -7.67
C PRO A 177 -5.37 -5.19 -8.36
N PRO A 178 -4.97 -5.86 -9.45
CA PRO A 178 -3.83 -5.42 -10.23
C PRO A 178 -4.09 -4.06 -10.89
N VAL A 179 -3.23 -3.07 -10.64
CA VAL A 179 -3.19 -1.79 -11.38
C VAL A 179 -2.17 -1.88 -12.51
N HIS A 180 -2.62 -1.73 -13.74
CA HIS A 180 -1.78 -1.82 -14.93
C HIS A 180 -0.96 -0.54 -15.12
N ARG A 181 0.37 -0.68 -15.21
CA ARG A 181 1.27 0.41 -15.58
C ARG A 181 2.08 0.01 -16.82
N LEU A 182 2.13 0.89 -17.80
CA LEU A 182 2.89 0.64 -19.02
C LEU A 182 4.35 1.07 -18.85
N PRO A 183 5.32 0.26 -19.33
CA PRO A 183 6.69 0.72 -19.46
C PRO A 183 6.80 1.78 -20.57
N GLY A 184 7.83 2.62 -20.50
CA GLY A 184 8.11 3.64 -21.51
C GLY A 184 8.24 5.06 -20.94
N PRO A 185 8.16 6.09 -21.79
CA PRO A 185 8.32 7.49 -21.38
C PRO A 185 7.38 7.89 -20.24
N ALA A 186 7.78 8.84 -19.40
CA ALA A 186 7.03 9.27 -18.23
C ALA A 186 5.54 9.56 -18.51
N TRP A 187 5.23 10.16 -19.65
CA TRP A 187 3.85 10.43 -20.07
C TRP A 187 3.01 9.16 -20.28
N THR A 188 3.60 8.11 -20.87
CA THR A 188 2.92 6.82 -21.07
C THR A 188 2.64 6.11 -19.75
N PHE A 189 3.58 6.21 -18.79
CA PHE A 189 3.38 5.72 -17.44
C PHE A 189 2.21 6.44 -16.75
N VAL A 190 2.21 7.78 -16.75
CA VAL A 190 1.16 8.59 -16.09
C VAL A 190 -0.21 8.35 -16.72
N THR A 191 -0.30 8.35 -18.05
CA THR A 191 -1.57 8.08 -18.75
C THR A 191 -2.04 6.65 -18.56
N SER A 192 -1.13 5.68 -18.39
CA SER A 192 -1.51 4.29 -18.06
C SER A 192 -2.15 4.17 -16.69
N LEU A 193 -1.77 5.02 -15.72
CA LEU A 193 -2.47 5.08 -14.43
C LEU A 193 -3.93 5.44 -14.66
N ALA A 194 -4.21 6.45 -15.49
CA ALA A 194 -5.55 6.97 -15.77
C ALA A 194 -6.45 6.07 -16.64
N ASN A 195 -6.02 4.83 -16.92
CA ASN A 195 -6.75 3.91 -17.76
C ASN A 195 -8.03 3.39 -17.07
N MET A 196 -9.11 3.21 -17.84
CA MET A 196 -10.36 2.61 -17.36
C MET A 196 -10.16 1.20 -16.78
N ALA A 197 -9.14 0.47 -17.24
CA ALA A 197 -8.75 -0.81 -16.66
C ALA A 197 -8.36 -0.73 -15.17
N ASN A 198 -7.96 0.45 -14.68
CA ASN A 198 -7.51 0.66 -13.30
C ASN A 198 -8.61 1.22 -12.39
N VAL A 199 -9.75 1.64 -12.93
CA VAL A 199 -10.85 2.24 -12.15
C VAL A 199 -11.34 1.29 -11.05
N ARG A 200 -11.46 0.00 -11.36
CA ARG A 200 -11.80 -1.01 -10.35
C ARG A 200 -10.78 -1.04 -9.22
N GLY A 201 -9.48 -1.02 -9.54
CA GLY A 201 -8.40 -0.98 -8.54
C GLY A 201 -8.53 0.24 -7.63
N TRP A 202 -8.69 1.43 -8.21
CA TRP A 202 -8.87 2.67 -7.44
C TRP A 202 -10.07 2.63 -6.51
N VAL A 203 -11.23 2.19 -7.01
CA VAL A 203 -12.44 2.10 -6.19
C VAL A 203 -12.24 1.13 -5.03
N VAL A 204 -11.61 -0.03 -5.28
CA VAL A 204 -11.32 -1.01 -4.24
C VAL A 204 -10.35 -0.46 -3.19
N GLU A 205 -9.28 0.23 -3.60
CA GLU A 205 -8.33 0.86 -2.68
C GLU A 205 -8.96 2.01 -1.88
N VAL A 206 -9.83 2.82 -2.50
CA VAL A 206 -10.60 3.88 -1.81
C VAL A 206 -11.54 3.27 -0.78
N LEU A 207 -12.28 2.22 -1.13
CA LEU A 207 -13.20 1.56 -0.20
C LEU A 207 -12.47 0.88 0.96
N PHE A 208 -11.32 0.25 0.70
CA PHE A 208 -10.46 -0.30 1.74
C PHE A 208 -9.96 0.81 2.68
N SER A 209 -9.45 1.90 2.11
CA SER A 209 -8.94 3.04 2.88
C SER A 209 -10.04 3.71 3.70
N ALA A 210 -11.23 3.89 3.12
CA ALA A 210 -12.40 4.43 3.79
C ALA A 210 -12.87 3.52 4.93
N THR A 211 -12.91 2.20 4.72
CA THR A 211 -13.23 1.21 5.76
C THR A 211 -12.31 1.36 6.96
N ALA A 212 -10.99 1.31 6.72
CA ALA A 212 -10.02 1.40 7.80
C ALA A 212 -10.06 2.78 8.50
N LEU A 213 -10.19 3.88 7.74
CA LEU A 213 -10.27 5.23 8.30
C LEU A 213 -11.53 5.44 9.13
N LEU A 214 -12.70 5.02 8.65
CA LEU A 214 -13.97 5.14 9.38
C LEU A 214 -13.97 4.28 10.65
N ALA A 215 -13.41 3.07 10.59
CA ALA A 215 -13.20 2.26 11.80
C ALA A 215 -12.27 2.99 12.79
N GLY A 216 -11.18 3.60 12.31
CA GLY A 216 -10.29 4.42 13.12
C GLY A 216 -10.98 5.62 13.76
N VAL A 217 -11.85 6.33 13.01
CA VAL A 217 -12.66 7.44 13.52
C VAL A 217 -13.67 6.97 14.56
N ALA A 218 -14.33 5.83 14.34
CA ALA A 218 -15.26 5.21 15.27
C ALA A 218 -14.57 4.94 16.63
N LEU A 219 -13.38 4.35 16.59
CA LEU A 219 -12.56 4.11 17.78
C LEU A 219 -12.08 5.41 18.45
N TYR A 220 -11.66 6.40 17.66
CA TYR A 220 -11.21 7.70 18.16
C TYR A 220 -12.33 8.49 18.85
N ARG A 221 -13.53 8.47 18.27
CA ARG A 221 -14.75 9.16 18.75
C ARG A 221 -15.64 8.28 19.63
N ARG A 222 -15.15 7.15 20.16
CA ARG A 222 -15.93 6.17 20.92
C ARG A 222 -16.74 6.70 22.12
N SER A 223 -16.42 7.89 22.62
CA SER A 223 -17.19 8.55 23.69
C SER A 223 -18.50 9.18 23.20
N ASP A 224 -18.61 9.47 21.91
CA ASP A 224 -19.81 10.03 21.27
C ASP A 224 -20.54 8.92 20.51
N ARG A 225 -21.68 8.47 21.06
CA ARG A 225 -22.41 7.31 20.54
C ARG A 225 -22.92 7.52 19.12
N ILE A 226 -23.32 8.75 18.76
CA ILE A 226 -23.84 9.05 17.42
C ILE A 226 -22.72 8.92 16.40
N PHE A 227 -21.58 9.57 16.65
CA PHE A 227 -20.41 9.48 15.76
C PHE A 227 -19.84 8.06 15.68
N LEU A 228 -19.80 7.33 16.80
CA LEU A 228 -19.38 5.94 16.85
C LEU A 228 -20.25 5.08 15.92
N LEU A 229 -21.58 5.11 16.11
CA LEU A 229 -22.50 4.29 15.33
C LEU A 229 -22.48 4.68 13.85
N ALA A 230 -22.49 5.97 13.53
CA ALA A 230 -22.44 6.45 12.14
C ALA A 230 -21.13 6.02 11.43
N SER A 231 -19.98 6.17 12.10
CA SER A 231 -18.68 5.80 11.52
C SER A 231 -18.53 4.27 11.41
N ALA A 232 -19.03 3.50 12.39
CA ALA A 232 -19.03 2.05 12.33
C ALA A 232 -19.94 1.52 11.20
N ALA A 233 -21.15 2.08 11.06
CA ALA A 233 -22.06 1.74 9.98
C ALA A 233 -21.46 2.08 8.61
N GLY A 234 -20.86 3.26 8.46
CA GLY A 234 -20.14 3.65 7.25
C GLY A 234 -18.97 2.72 6.93
N SER A 235 -18.18 2.33 7.94
CA SER A 235 -17.08 1.36 7.78
C SER A 235 -17.59 0.01 7.27
N LEU A 236 -18.68 -0.52 7.84
CA LEU A 236 -19.27 -1.79 7.43
C LEU A 236 -19.86 -1.70 6.02
N PHE A 237 -20.47 -0.57 5.66
CA PHE A 237 -20.98 -0.32 4.32
C PHE A 237 -19.86 -0.30 3.27
N CYS A 238 -18.77 0.43 3.53
CA CYS A 238 -17.59 0.44 2.65
C CYS A 238 -16.98 -0.97 2.51
N LEU A 239 -16.90 -1.73 3.61
CA LEU A 239 -16.39 -3.10 3.59
C LEU A 239 -17.28 -4.04 2.77
N ALA A 240 -18.61 -3.90 2.88
CA ALA A 240 -19.55 -4.68 2.08
C ALA A 240 -19.41 -4.38 0.59
N LEU A 241 -19.31 -3.09 0.21
CA LEU A 241 -19.05 -2.69 -1.19
C LEU A 241 -17.70 -3.19 -1.70
N TYR A 242 -16.65 -3.08 -0.87
CA TYR A 242 -15.34 -3.64 -1.16
C TYR A 242 -15.44 -5.14 -1.49
N TRP A 243 -16.15 -5.89 -0.64
CA TRP A 243 -16.30 -7.33 -0.81
C TRP A 243 -17.12 -7.69 -2.06
N LEU A 244 -18.21 -6.97 -2.31
CA LEU A 244 -19.02 -7.15 -3.53
C LEU A 244 -18.20 -6.92 -4.80
N LEU A 245 -17.36 -5.87 -4.82
CA LEU A 245 -16.48 -5.59 -5.96
C LEU A 245 -15.33 -6.60 -6.12
N GLN A 246 -14.99 -7.34 -5.07
CA GLN A 246 -14.00 -8.42 -5.17
C GLN A 246 -14.62 -9.73 -5.71
N MET A 247 -15.93 -9.93 -5.50
CA MET A 247 -16.65 -11.13 -5.98
C MET A 247 -17.12 -11.05 -7.43
N GLY A 248 -17.42 -9.84 -7.93
CA GLY A 248 -17.79 -9.59 -9.34
C GLY A 248 -16.59 -9.53 -10.28
#